data_AF-A0AAI9PBJ9-F1
#
_entry.id   AF-A0AAI9PBJ9-F1
#
_cell.length_a   1.000
_cell.length_b   1.000
_cell.length_c   1.000
_cell.angle_alpha   90.00
_cell.angle_beta   90.00
_cell.angle_gamma   90.00
#
_symmetry.space_group_name_H-M   'P 1'
#
loop_
_entity.id
_entity.type
_entity.pdbx_description
1 polymer ?
#
loop_
_entity_poly.entity_id
_entity_poly.type
_entity_poly.pdbx_seq_one_letter_code
_entity_poly.pdbx_strand_id
1 'polypeptide(L)'
;MNKVTYLSRWRPDLCIKFKVDTYINTDFNRLLMKGCPSTKELQESNKHTSADREEFILLLKSRFDEALEEGSSLAMLKLLFNQIKHYLQWCDNQNIQAFTRDSLGKVRISGEILLG
;
A
#
# COMPACT_ATOMS: atom_id res chain seq x y z
N MET A 1 -6.61 5.96 26.86
CA MET A 1 -7.03 7.29 26.34
C MET A 1 -5.80 8.00 25.83
N ASN A 2 -5.71 8.26 24.51
CA ASN A 2 -5.00 9.43 23.97
C ASN A 2 -5.51 9.70 22.54
N LYS A 3 -6.26 10.79 22.42
CA LYS A 3 -6.91 11.32 21.21
C LYS A 3 -5.86 11.90 20.25
N VAL A 4 -4.98 11.06 19.69
CA VAL A 4 -4.01 11.50 18.66
C VAL A 4 -4.55 11.22 17.24
N THR A 5 -5.62 10.45 17.12
CA THR A 5 -6.18 9.98 15.83
C THR A 5 -6.93 11.02 15.02
N TYR A 6 -7.13 12.25 15.51
CA TYR A 6 -7.97 13.24 14.82
C TYR A 6 -7.21 14.14 13.84
N LEU A 7 -5.88 14.09 13.82
CA LEU A 7 -5.06 14.93 12.93
C LEU A 7 -4.51 14.15 11.74
N SER A 8 -4.18 12.87 11.88
CA SER A 8 -3.64 12.08 10.76
C SER A 8 -4.77 11.60 9.84
N ARG A 9 -4.61 11.78 8.52
CA ARG A 9 -5.47 11.15 7.50
C ARG A 9 -5.29 9.62 7.42
N TRP A 10 -4.75 9.01 8.47
CA TRP A 10 -4.41 7.60 8.53
C TRP A 10 -5.65 6.79 8.90
N ARG A 11 -6.01 5.84 8.03
CA ARG A 11 -7.19 4.99 8.12
C ARG A 11 -6.84 3.61 8.67
N PRO A 12 -7.27 3.23 9.89
CA PRO A 12 -6.92 1.93 10.47
C PRO A 12 -7.43 0.73 9.66
N ASP A 13 -8.55 0.88 8.95
CA ASP A 13 -9.16 -0.12 8.04
C ASP A 13 -8.27 -0.45 6.84
N LEU A 14 -7.39 0.47 6.44
CA LEU A 14 -6.40 0.25 5.39
C LEU A 14 -5.12 -0.46 5.87
N CYS A 15 -5.06 -0.85 7.13
CA CYS A 15 -3.90 -1.54 7.69
C CYS A 15 -4.22 -3.00 8.01
N ILE A 16 -3.58 -3.91 7.29
CA ILE A 16 -3.65 -5.34 7.59
C ILE A 16 -2.54 -5.67 8.60
N LYS A 17 -2.95 -6.08 9.80
CA LYS A 17 -2.04 -6.52 10.87
C LYS A 17 -1.90 -8.03 10.84
N PHE A 18 -0.71 -8.52 10.55
CA PHE A 18 -0.41 -9.95 10.67
C PHE A 18 -0.05 -10.30 12.11
N LYS A 19 -0.66 -11.35 12.68
CA LYS A 19 -0.31 -11.92 13.99
C LYS A 19 0.95 -12.80 13.90
N VAL A 20 2.05 -12.27 13.37
CA VAL A 20 3.35 -12.96 13.42
C VAL A 20 4.31 -12.08 14.20
N ASP A 21 5.18 -12.69 15.01
CA ASP A 21 6.05 -12.08 16.04
C ASP A 21 6.97 -10.92 15.58
N THR A 22 6.90 -10.55 14.31
CA THR A 22 7.48 -9.32 13.79
C THR A 22 6.34 -8.45 13.26
N TYR A 23 6.15 -7.27 13.88
CA TYR A 23 5.15 -6.25 13.55
C TYR A 23 5.32 -5.71 12.12
N ILE A 24 5.03 -6.53 11.13
CA ILE A 24 5.18 -6.16 9.73
C ILE A 24 3.80 -5.85 9.20
N ASN A 25 3.43 -4.58 9.39
CA ASN A 25 2.15 -4.03 8.99
C ASN A 25 2.14 -3.77 7.48
N THR A 26 1.20 -4.40 6.79
CA THR A 26 0.82 -4.08 5.42
C THR A 26 -0.12 -2.89 5.48
N ASP A 27 0.46 -1.69 5.57
CA ASP A 27 -0.28 -0.45 5.76
C ASP A 27 -0.49 0.27 4.42
N PHE A 28 -1.69 0.14 3.85
CA PHE A 28 -2.03 0.72 2.55
C PHE A 28 -2.13 2.24 2.58
N ASN A 29 -2.24 2.87 3.76
CA ASN A 29 -2.17 4.34 3.85
C ASN A 29 -0.84 4.88 3.28
N ARG A 30 0.22 4.09 3.39
CA ARG A 30 1.54 4.41 2.83
C ARG A 30 1.49 4.51 1.31
N LEU A 31 0.69 3.67 0.67
CA LEU A 31 0.58 3.66 -0.78
C LEU A 31 -0.25 4.83 -1.30
N LEU A 32 -1.04 5.51 -0.46
CA LEU A 32 -1.81 6.69 -0.87
C LEU A 32 -0.95 7.97 -1.02
N MET A 33 0.24 7.97 -0.43
CA MET A 33 1.11 9.15 -0.38
C MET A 33 2.32 8.98 -1.30
N LYS A 34 2.78 10.09 -1.89
CA LYS A 34 4.02 10.10 -2.69
C LYS A 34 5.21 9.66 -1.83
N GLY A 35 6.08 8.83 -2.39
CA GLY A 35 7.29 8.32 -1.74
C GLY A 35 7.06 7.16 -0.76
N CYS A 36 5.80 6.79 -0.48
CA CYS A 36 5.42 5.70 0.41
C CYS A 36 6.06 5.79 1.82
N PRO A 37 5.78 6.85 2.59
CA PRO A 37 6.32 7.06 3.93
C PRO A 37 6.04 5.89 4.87
N SER A 38 6.77 5.81 5.97
CA SER A 38 6.52 4.81 7.02
C SER A 38 5.19 5.08 7.75
N THR A 39 4.60 4.03 8.33
CA THR A 39 3.40 4.16 9.17
C THR A 39 3.61 5.14 10.32
N LYS A 40 4.80 5.14 10.93
CA LYS A 40 5.15 6.08 12.00
C LYS A 40 5.09 7.52 11.50
N GLU A 41 5.70 7.81 10.36
CA GLU A 41 5.67 9.15 9.76
C GLU A 41 4.25 9.59 9.38
N LEU A 42 3.38 8.68 8.95
CA LEU A 42 1.98 8.99 8.65
C LEU A 42 1.16 9.30 9.91
N GLN A 43 1.45 8.63 11.02
CA GLN A 43 0.75 8.82 12.28
C GLN A 43 1.20 10.08 13.01
N GLU A 44 2.46 10.49 12.83
CA GLU A 44 3.08 11.63 13.52
C GLU A 44 3.07 12.94 12.70
N SER A 45 2.82 12.89 11.39
CA SER A 45 2.93 14.06 10.51
C SER A 45 1.85 14.11 9.42
N ASN A 46 1.40 15.34 9.12
CA ASN A 46 0.48 15.65 8.02
C ASN A 46 1.17 16.23 6.79
N LYS A 47 2.49 16.16 6.70
CA LYS A 47 3.28 16.81 5.64
C LYS A 47 3.39 15.99 4.34
N HIS A 48 2.56 14.97 4.18
CA HIS A 48 2.65 14.04 3.06
C HIS A 48 1.71 14.45 1.92
N THR A 49 2.21 14.37 0.69
CA THR A 49 1.45 14.72 -0.51
C THR A 49 0.67 13.50 -1.01
N SER A 50 -0.61 13.70 -1.34
CA SER A 50 -1.43 12.70 -2.05
C SER A 50 -0.75 12.27 -3.35
N ALA A 51 -0.82 10.98 -3.68
CA ALA A 51 -0.36 10.45 -4.94
C ALA A 51 -1.47 10.26 -5.99
N ASP A 52 -2.69 10.74 -5.69
CA ASP A 52 -3.85 10.74 -6.61
C ASP A 52 -4.16 9.37 -7.21
N ARG A 53 -4.01 8.33 -6.37
CA ARG A 53 -4.20 6.92 -6.74
C ARG A 53 -5.10 6.16 -5.75
N GLU A 54 -5.95 6.89 -5.04
CA GLU A 54 -6.76 6.33 -3.95
C GLU A 54 -7.65 5.18 -4.41
N GLU A 55 -8.39 5.34 -5.51
CA GLU A 55 -9.27 4.31 -6.07
C GLU A 55 -8.53 2.99 -6.31
N PHE A 56 -7.35 3.04 -6.93
CA PHE A 56 -6.53 1.84 -7.17
C PHE A 56 -6.03 1.19 -5.88
N ILE A 57 -5.64 1.99 -4.88
CA ILE A 57 -5.17 1.46 -3.60
C ILE A 57 -6.31 0.83 -2.80
N LEU A 58 -7.51 1.39 -2.86
CA LEU A 58 -8.70 0.80 -2.24
C LEU A 58 -9.09 -0.52 -2.91
N LEU A 59 -9.08 -0.58 -4.25
CA LEU A 59 -9.31 -1.82 -4.98
C LEU A 59 -8.27 -2.88 -4.62
N LEU A 60 -6.99 -2.51 -4.60
CA LEU A 60 -5.91 -3.42 -4.23
C LEU A 60 -6.06 -3.94 -2.80
N LYS A 61 -6.49 -3.08 -1.85
CA LYS A 61 -6.79 -3.50 -0.48
C LYS A 61 -7.92 -4.53 -0.44
N SER A 62 -9.01 -4.30 -1.17
CA SER A 62 -10.11 -5.29 -1.28
C SER A 62 -9.61 -6.64 -1.76
N ARG A 63 -8.77 -6.67 -2.81
CA ARG A 63 -8.18 -7.91 -3.31
C ARG A 63 -7.29 -8.62 -2.29
N PHE A 64 -6.58 -7.87 -1.46
CA PHE A 64 -5.81 -8.45 -0.36
C PHE A 64 -6.70 -9.04 0.73
N ASP A 65 -7.83 -8.40 1.03
CA ASP A 65 -8.80 -8.90 2.01
C ASP A 65 -9.46 -10.18 1.49
N GLU A 66 -9.92 -10.20 0.24
CA GLU A 66 -10.47 -11.39 -0.45
C GLU A 66 -9.45 -12.54 -0.42
N ALA A 67 -8.20 -12.29 -0.82
CA ALA A 67 -7.16 -13.30 -0.82
C ALA A 67 -6.87 -13.87 0.60
N LEU A 68 -6.98 -13.05 1.65
CA LEU A 68 -6.86 -13.50 3.03
C LEU A 68 -8.03 -14.39 3.45
N GLU A 69 -9.26 -14.03 3.08
CA GLU A 69 -10.46 -14.82 3.34
C GLU A 69 -10.40 -16.19 2.65
N GLU A 70 -9.80 -16.23 1.45
CA GLU A 70 -9.58 -17.46 0.68
C GLU A 70 -8.38 -18.31 1.19
N GLY A 71 -7.64 -17.84 2.19
CA GLY A 71 -6.54 -18.60 2.82
C GLY A 71 -5.17 -18.41 2.18
N SER A 72 -4.94 -17.32 1.45
CA SER A 72 -3.63 -16.99 0.90
C SER A 72 -2.56 -16.82 1.98
N SER A 73 -1.33 -17.18 1.64
CA SER A 73 -0.18 -17.05 2.56
C SER A 73 0.11 -15.59 2.89
N LEU A 74 0.18 -15.28 4.19
CA LEU A 74 0.58 -13.95 4.68
C LEU A 74 1.96 -13.53 4.15
N ALA A 75 2.87 -14.49 3.98
CA ALA A 75 4.21 -14.25 3.45
C ALA A 75 4.15 -13.81 1.98
N MET A 76 3.27 -14.44 1.19
CA MET A 76 3.06 -14.10 -0.22
C MET A 76 2.44 -12.70 -0.36
N LEU A 77 1.39 -12.41 0.40
CA LEU A 77 0.74 -11.09 0.38
C LEU A 77 1.72 -9.98 0.79
N LYS A 78 2.55 -10.23 1.82
CA LYS A 78 3.60 -9.30 2.22
C LYS A 78 4.65 -9.08 1.13
N LEU A 79 5.05 -10.13 0.41
CA LEU A 79 5.98 -10.00 -0.72
C LEU A 79 5.36 -9.11 -1.81
N LEU A 80 4.10 -9.39 -2.18
CA LEU A 80 3.36 -8.62 -3.17
C LEU A 80 3.21 -7.15 -2.78
N PHE A 81 2.82 -6.87 -1.54
CA PHE A 81 2.72 -5.50 -1.03
C PHE A 81 4.04 -4.75 -1.17
N ASN A 82 5.17 -5.39 -0.86
CA ASN A 82 6.49 -4.77 -1.00
C ASN A 82 6.86 -4.50 -2.46
N GLN A 83 6.51 -5.41 -3.38
CA GLN A 83 6.72 -5.20 -4.82
C GLN A 83 5.91 -4.00 -5.31
N ILE A 84 4.63 -3.91 -4.93
CA ILE A 84 3.76 -2.78 -5.30
C ILE A 84 4.28 -1.48 -4.71
N LYS A 85 4.69 -1.47 -3.44
CA LYS A 85 5.32 -0.31 -2.80
C LYS A 85 6.57 0.15 -3.58
N HIS A 86 7.46 -0.76 -3.95
CA HIS A 86 8.66 -0.41 -4.75
C HIS A 86 8.30 0.12 -6.14
N TYR A 87 7.30 -0.48 -6.79
CA TYR A 87 6.76 0.02 -8.06
C TYR A 87 6.24 1.46 -7.93
N LEU A 88 5.42 1.73 -6.92
CA LEU A 88 4.87 3.08 -6.69
C LEU A 88 5.95 4.10 -6.37
N GLN A 89 6.95 3.73 -5.55
CA GLN A 89 8.10 4.58 -5.28
C GLN A 89 8.90 4.87 -6.55
N TRP A 90 9.06 3.88 -7.43
CA TRP A 90 9.71 4.09 -8.72
C TRP A 90 8.89 5.03 -9.60
N CYS A 91 7.56 4.87 -9.69
CA CYS A 91 6.70 5.81 -10.42
C CYS A 91 6.81 7.25 -9.87
N ASP A 92 6.79 7.41 -8.54
CA ASP A 92 6.94 8.69 -7.87
C ASP A 92 8.30 9.33 -8.19
N ASN A 93 9.39 8.55 -8.16
CA ASN A 93 10.74 9.01 -8.49
C ASN A 93 10.93 9.39 -9.96
N GLN A 94 10.22 8.73 -10.87
CA GLN A 94 10.23 9.05 -12.30
C GLN A 94 9.23 10.16 -12.66
N ASN A 95 8.45 10.64 -11.68
CA ASN A 95 7.35 11.58 -11.89
C ASN A 95 6.36 11.11 -12.98
N ILE A 96 6.05 9.82 -12.99
CA ILE A 96 5.07 9.23 -13.91
C ILE A 96 3.84 8.75 -13.16
N GLN A 97 2.70 8.73 -13.84
CA GLN A 97 1.46 8.21 -13.29
C GLN A 97 1.50 6.68 -13.20
N ALA A 98 1.26 6.15 -12.00
CA ALA A 98 1.11 4.71 -11.75
C ALA A 98 -0.17 4.14 -12.37
N PHE A 99 -0.20 2.83 -12.57
CA PHE A 99 -1.31 2.05 -13.14
C PHE A 99 -1.71 2.46 -14.57
N THR A 100 -0.83 3.15 -15.29
CA THR A 100 -0.94 3.39 -16.72
C THR A 100 -0.29 2.28 -17.53
N ARG A 101 -0.73 2.07 -18.78
CA ARG A 101 -0.11 1.11 -19.71
C ARG A 101 1.43 1.28 -19.77
N ASP A 102 1.89 2.52 -19.82
CA ASP A 102 3.31 2.84 -19.92
C ASP A 102 4.09 2.49 -18.65
N SER A 103 3.54 2.79 -17.48
CA SER A 103 4.19 2.47 -16.20
C SER A 103 4.21 0.96 -15.94
N LEU A 104 3.14 0.24 -16.30
CA LEU A 104 3.04 -1.21 -16.14
C LEU A 104 3.97 -1.95 -17.11
N GLY A 105 4.12 -1.47 -18.36
CA GLY A 105 5.04 -2.07 -19.33
C GLY A 105 6.53 -1.95 -18.96
N LYS A 106 6.87 -1.07 -18.02
CA LYS A 106 8.26 -0.81 -17.58
C LYS A 106 8.67 -1.59 -16.33
N VAL A 107 7.73 -2.24 -15.64
CA VAL A 107 8.00 -3.01 -14.43
C VAL A 107 7.42 -4.40 -14.57
N ARG A 108 8.29 -5.42 -14.49
CA ARG A 108 7.88 -6.82 -14.43
C ARG A 108 7.40 -7.14 -13.01
N ILE A 109 6.20 -6.69 -12.65
CA ILE A 109 5.49 -7.22 -11.48
C ILE A 109 5.07 -8.65 -11.88
N SER A 110 5.38 -9.66 -11.07
CA SER A 110 4.95 -11.03 -11.33
C SER A 110 3.43 -11.06 -11.51
N GLY A 111 2.99 -11.29 -12.75
CA GLY A 111 1.68 -10.87 -13.28
C GLY A 111 0.48 -11.72 -12.86
N GLU A 112 0.58 -12.54 -11.81
CA GLU A 112 -0.48 -13.50 -11.48
C GLU A 112 -1.62 -12.93 -10.62
N ILE A 113 -1.49 -11.72 -10.06
CA ILE A 113 -2.47 -11.22 -9.05
C ILE A 113 -3.17 -9.89 -9.44
N LEU A 114 -2.70 -9.15 -10.44
CA LEU A 114 -3.32 -7.87 -10.84
C LEU A 114 -4.37 -7.97 -11.95
N LEU A 115 -4.56 -9.15 -12.55
CA LEU A 115 -5.45 -9.37 -13.70
C LEU A 115 -6.43 -10.55 -13.50
N GLY A 116 -6.69 -10.92 -12.25
CA GLY A 116 -7.77 -11.85 -11.87
C GLY A 116 -9.09 -11.14 -11.62
#